data_AF-A0ABD1YST1-F1
#
_entry.id   AF-A0ABD1YST1-F1
#
_cell.length_a   1.000
_cell.length_b   1.000
_cell.length_c   1.000
_cell.angle_alpha   90.00
_cell.angle_beta   90.00
_cell.angle_gamma   90.00
#
_symmetry.space_group_name_H-M   'P 1'
#
loop_
_entity.id
_entity.type
_entity.pdbx_description
1 polymer ?
#
loop_
_entity_poly.entity_id
_entity_poly.type
_entity_poly.pdbx_seq_one_letter_code
_entity_poly.pdbx_strand_id
1 'polypeptide(L)'
;MDIYLEPLVEELKPLWDRVQAYDAVAQCARDDHWFTLHAICMWIIHDSLGLGFISGLAVSGTRGCPTCGDQLHAQYSTSLGSTYYLGHEKYLPLDHPLRIGYSIPIPCPMTMIDY
;
A
#
# COMPACT_ATOMS: atom_id res chain seq x y z
N MET A 1 -3.77 8.62 -16.29
CA MET A 1 -5.12 8.19 -15.86
C MET A 1 -5.06 6.69 -15.79
N ASP A 2 -5.25 6.14 -14.58
CA ASP A 2 -5.12 4.72 -14.27
C ASP A 2 -6.26 3.92 -14.93
N ILE A 3 -5.96 3.27 -16.05
CA ILE A 3 -6.88 2.36 -16.76
C ILE A 3 -7.40 1.25 -15.82
N TYR A 4 -6.66 0.96 -14.76
CA TYR A 4 -6.93 -0.13 -13.84
C TYR A 4 -7.91 0.22 -12.72
N LEU A 5 -8.10 1.50 -12.42
CA LEU A 5 -9.08 1.95 -11.43
C LEU A 5 -10.45 2.22 -12.05
N GLU A 6 -10.54 2.35 -13.37
CA GLU A 6 -11.79 2.60 -14.08
C GLU A 6 -12.88 1.54 -13.75
N PRO A 7 -12.62 0.22 -13.80
CA PRO A 7 -13.62 -0.78 -13.43
C PRO A 7 -14.08 -0.67 -11.97
N LEU A 8 -13.16 -0.38 -11.05
CA LEU A 8 -13.47 -0.21 -9.62
C LEU A 8 -14.38 1.01 -9.40
N VAL A 9 -14.13 2.11 -10.10
CA VAL A 9 -14.97 3.30 -10.06
C VAL A 9 -16.35 3.02 -10.65
N GLU A 10 -16.43 2.25 -11.74
CA GLU A 10 -17.71 1.85 -12.35
C GLU A 10 -18.57 1.00 -11.41
N GLU A 11 -17.96 0.08 -10.65
CA GLU A 11 -18.67 -0.73 -9.65
C GLU A 11 -19.07 0.07 -8.40
N LEU A 12 -18.26 1.06 -7.99
CA LEU A 12 -18.55 1.89 -6.81
C LEU A 12 -19.65 2.94 -7.05
N LYS A 13 -19.82 3.43 -8.28
CA LYS A 13 -20.88 4.40 -8.63
C LYS A 13 -22.29 3.95 -8.19
N PRO A 14 -22.79 2.76 -8.59
CA PRO A 14 -24.12 2.33 -8.18
C PRO A 14 -24.21 2.11 -6.66
N LEU A 15 -23.14 1.61 -6.02
CA LEU A 15 -23.07 1.42 -4.58
C LEU A 15 -23.17 2.74 -3.79
N TRP A 16 -22.69 3.84 -4.36
CA TRP A 16 -22.86 5.20 -3.81
C TRP A 16 -24.27 5.74 -4.05
N ASP A 17 -24.85 5.53 -5.24
CA ASP A 17 -26.20 6.02 -5.59
C ASP A 17 -27.35 5.22 -4.95
N ARG A 18 -26.99 4.30 -4.04
CA ARG A 18 -27.84 3.41 -3.24
C ARG A 18 -28.34 2.19 -4.01
N VAL A 19 -28.03 1.00 -3.49
CA VAL A 19 -28.50 -0.28 -4.04
C VAL A 19 -29.41 -1.00 -3.06
N GLN A 20 -30.34 -1.79 -3.60
CA GLN A 20 -31.10 -2.76 -2.81
C GLN A 20 -30.20 -3.96 -2.51
N ALA A 21 -29.96 -4.23 -1.22
CA ALA A 21 -29.19 -5.36 -0.76
C ALA A 21 -30.07 -6.27 0.09
N TYR A 22 -29.86 -7.58 -0.03
CA TYR A 22 -30.57 -8.58 0.73
C TYR A 22 -29.81 -8.91 2.02
N ASP A 23 -30.48 -8.85 3.16
CA ASP A 23 -29.91 -9.27 4.44
C ASP A 23 -30.12 -10.78 4.64
N ALA A 24 -29.05 -11.55 4.40
CA ALA A 24 -29.09 -13.00 4.56
C ALA A 24 -29.19 -13.45 6.02
N VAL A 25 -28.81 -12.63 7.00
CA VAL A 25 -28.91 -12.96 8.44
C VAL A 25 -30.34 -12.76 8.92
N ALA A 26 -31.03 -11.77 8.36
CA ALA A 26 -32.43 -11.51 8.66
C ALA A 26 -33.41 -12.55 8.09
N GLN A 27 -32.92 -13.56 7.34
CA GLN A 27 -33.73 -14.72 6.90
C GLN A 27 -34.40 -15.49 8.06
N CYS A 28 -33.87 -15.37 9.27
CA CYS A 28 -34.49 -15.95 10.47
C CYS A 28 -35.77 -15.19 10.89
N ALA A 29 -35.99 -13.98 10.39
CA ALA A 29 -37.21 -13.21 10.54
C ALA A 29 -38.11 -13.43 9.32
N ARG A 30 -39.43 -13.53 9.54
CA ARG A 30 -40.43 -14.08 8.60
C ARG A 30 -40.70 -13.22 7.35
N ASP A 31 -39.96 -12.14 7.16
CA ASP A 31 -40.19 -11.14 6.12
C ASP A 31 -39.05 -11.16 5.10
N ASP A 32 -39.31 -10.67 3.89
CA ASP A 32 -38.29 -10.51 2.85
C ASP A 32 -37.43 -9.28 3.18
N HIS A 33 -36.24 -9.48 3.75
CA HIS A 33 -35.44 -8.42 4.33
C HIS A 33 -34.51 -7.76 3.30
N TRP A 34 -35.08 -6.85 2.52
CA TRP A 34 -34.33 -5.95 1.66
C TRP A 34 -34.10 -4.60 2.36
N PHE A 35 -32.90 -4.06 2.22
CA PHE A 35 -32.56 -2.73 2.72
C PHE A 35 -31.78 -1.93 1.67
N THR A 36 -31.79 -0.61 1.85
CA THR A 36 -31.02 0.30 1.01
C THR A 36 -29.60 0.40 1.54
N LEU A 37 -28.64 -0.15 0.79
CA LEU A 37 -27.22 -0.08 1.09
C LEU A 37 -26.60 1.15 0.42
N HIS A 38 -25.80 1.89 1.20
CA HIS A 38 -24.94 2.96 0.72
C HIS A 38 -23.50 2.61 1.11
N ALA A 39 -22.64 2.34 0.13
CA ALA A 39 -21.26 1.94 0.40
C ALA A 39 -20.26 2.99 -0.09
N ILE A 40 -19.15 3.11 0.64
CA ILE A 40 -18.08 4.07 0.38
C ILE A 40 -16.75 3.31 0.47
N CYS A 41 -15.86 3.50 -0.50
CA CYS A 41 -14.47 3.04 -0.38
C CYS A 41 -13.69 4.03 0.49
N MET A 42 -13.29 3.61 1.70
CA MET A 42 -12.54 4.49 2.62
C MET A 42 -11.03 4.49 2.33
N TRP A 43 -10.45 3.31 2.13
CA TRP A 43 -9.05 3.14 1.76
C TRP A 43 -8.89 1.84 0.98
N ILE A 44 -7.89 1.81 0.10
CA ILE A 44 -7.49 0.60 -0.59
C ILE A 44 -6.13 0.17 0.01
N ILE A 45 -6.03 -1.08 0.44
CA ILE A 45 -4.77 -1.64 0.92
C ILE A 45 -4.01 -2.13 -0.31
N HIS A 46 -2.90 -1.47 -0.62
CA HIS A 46 -2.00 -1.86 -1.70
C HIS A 46 -0.68 -2.32 -1.12
N ASP A 47 -0.07 -3.31 -1.74
CA ASP A 47 1.34 -3.59 -1.55
C ASP A 47 2.19 -2.46 -2.17
N SER A 48 3.50 -2.50 -1.93
CA SER A 48 4.41 -1.46 -2.44
C SER A 48 4.33 -1.37 -3.97
N LEU A 49 4.21 -2.49 -4.68
CA LEU A 49 4.07 -2.52 -6.14
C LEU A 49 2.76 -1.87 -6.61
N GLY A 50 1.62 -2.23 -6.01
CA GLY A 50 0.32 -1.65 -6.31
C GLY A 50 0.27 -0.14 -6.04
N LEU A 51 0.96 0.32 -4.98
CA LEU A 51 1.09 1.75 -4.72
C LEU A 51 1.84 2.46 -5.85
N GLY A 52 2.97 1.93 -6.32
CA GLY A 52 3.74 2.53 -7.41
C GLY A 52 2.94 2.67 -8.68
N PHE A 53 2.11 1.66 -8.95
CA PHE A 53 1.22 1.65 -10.09
C PHE A 53 0.17 2.75 -10.02
N ILE A 54 -0.52 2.86 -8.88
CA ILE A 54 -1.64 3.78 -8.69
C ILE A 54 -1.20 5.24 -8.51
N SER A 55 -0.06 5.44 -7.86
CA SER A 55 0.47 6.79 -7.58
C SER A 55 1.43 7.29 -8.66
N GLY A 56 1.82 6.45 -9.61
CA GLY A 56 2.93 6.71 -10.53
C GLY A 56 4.28 6.84 -9.81
N LEU A 57 4.39 6.40 -8.56
CA LEU A 57 5.64 6.40 -7.82
C LEU A 57 6.56 5.30 -8.35
N ALA A 58 7.85 5.65 -8.46
CA ALA A 58 8.87 4.65 -8.70
C ALA A 58 8.95 3.73 -7.47
N VAL A 59 8.70 2.45 -7.69
CA VAL A 59 8.77 1.40 -6.65
C VAL A 59 9.93 0.44 -6.89
N SER A 60 10.75 0.74 -7.90
CA SER A 60 11.98 0.05 -8.23
C SER A 60 13.08 1.04 -8.64
N GLY A 61 14.32 0.56 -8.68
CA GLY A 61 15.47 1.41 -9.00
C GLY A 61 15.89 2.29 -7.82
N THR A 62 16.54 3.42 -8.10
CA THR A 62 17.20 4.21 -7.05
C THR A 62 16.25 4.93 -6.09
N ARG A 63 14.95 5.00 -6.40
CA ARG A 63 13.93 5.72 -5.63
C ARG A 63 12.77 4.81 -5.17
N GLY A 64 13.03 3.52 -4.95
CA GLY A 64 11.97 2.53 -4.72
C GLY A 64 11.14 2.65 -3.43
N CYS A 65 11.61 3.34 -2.37
CA CYS A 65 10.79 3.61 -1.17
C CYS A 65 10.06 4.95 -1.37
N PRO A 66 8.72 4.97 -1.47
CA PRO A 66 7.95 6.20 -1.63
C PRO A 66 8.08 7.14 -0.42
N THR A 67 8.44 6.61 0.75
CA THR A 67 8.69 7.39 1.98
C THR A 67 10.10 8.00 2.04
N CYS A 68 11.10 7.31 1.51
CA CYS A 68 12.48 7.81 1.50
C CYS A 68 12.76 8.69 0.28
N GLY A 69 12.15 8.40 -0.87
CA GLY A 69 12.43 9.07 -2.13
C GLY A 69 13.93 9.11 -2.42
N ASP A 70 14.47 10.33 -2.54
CA ASP A 70 15.89 10.60 -2.79
C ASP A 70 16.82 10.28 -1.62
N GLN A 71 16.29 10.12 -0.41
CA GLN A 71 17.08 9.74 0.76
C GLN A 71 17.31 8.23 0.87
N LEU A 72 16.79 7.46 -0.10
CA LEU A 72 17.05 6.04 -0.20
C LEU A 72 18.48 5.83 -0.72
N HIS A 73 19.30 5.15 0.08
CA HIS A 73 20.65 4.80 -0.35
C HIS A 73 20.60 3.55 -1.22
N ALA A 74 20.41 3.73 -2.53
CA ALA A 74 20.37 2.63 -3.49
C ALA A 74 21.71 2.50 -4.24
N GLN A 75 22.16 1.28 -4.47
CA GLN A 75 23.34 0.98 -5.28
C GLN A 75 23.01 -0.09 -6.33
N TYR A 76 23.49 0.12 -7.56
CA TYR A 76 23.32 -0.85 -8.65
C TYR A 76 24.53 -1.78 -8.70
N SER A 77 24.28 -3.09 -8.65
CA SER A 77 25.31 -4.11 -8.86
C SER A 77 25.28 -4.59 -10.30
N THR A 78 26.34 -4.26 -11.06
CA THR A 78 26.51 -4.76 -12.44
C THR A 78 26.67 -6.28 -12.49
N SER A 79 27.25 -6.90 -11.45
CA SER A 79 27.44 -8.35 -11.40
C SER A 79 26.13 -9.12 -11.13
N LEU A 80 25.20 -8.53 -10.36
CA LEU A 80 23.89 -9.11 -10.08
C LEU A 80 22.81 -8.62 -11.05
N GLY A 81 23.09 -7.57 -11.83
CA GLY A 81 22.11 -6.92 -12.70
C GLY A 81 20.96 -6.24 -11.95
N SER A 82 21.11 -5.98 -10.65
CA SER A 82 20.03 -5.55 -9.76
C SER A 82 20.44 -4.38 -8.86
N THR A 83 19.44 -3.63 -8.39
CA THR A 83 19.64 -2.57 -7.39
C THR A 83 19.42 -3.15 -6.00
N TYR A 84 20.35 -2.88 -5.08
CA TYR A 84 20.18 -3.18 -3.66
C TYR A 84 20.10 -1.89 -2.86
N TYR A 85 19.36 -1.95 -1.75
CA TYR A 85 19.13 -0.83 -0.87
C TYR A 85 20.01 -1.00 0.38
N LEU A 86 20.78 0.03 0.71
CA LEU A 86 21.62 0.11 1.90
C LEU A 86 21.08 1.16 2.86
N GLY A 87 21.71 1.30 4.03
CA GLY A 87 21.27 2.27 5.03
C GLY A 87 20.02 1.79 5.77
N HIS A 88 19.71 0.50 5.72
CA HIS A 88 18.69 -0.12 6.57
C HIS A 88 19.16 -0.18 8.02
N GLU A 89 20.46 -0.08 8.29
CA GLU A 89 21.01 -0.15 9.65
C GLU A 89 20.49 1.01 10.53
N LYS A 90 20.08 2.13 9.93
CA LYS A 90 19.46 3.27 10.62
C LYS A 90 18.10 2.94 11.26
N TYR A 91 17.48 1.82 10.90
CA TYR A 91 16.20 1.36 11.47
C TYR A 91 16.36 0.32 12.58
N LEU A 92 17.58 -0.20 12.81
CA LEU A 92 17.86 -1.13 13.90
C LEU A 92 17.73 -0.43 15.26
N PRO A 93 17.60 -1.15 16.39
CA PRO A 93 17.64 -0.53 17.73
C PRO A 93 18.86 0.38 17.94
N LEU A 94 18.72 1.42 18.76
CA LEU A 94 19.78 2.43 18.99
C LEU A 94 21.11 1.82 19.48
N ASP A 95 21.03 0.71 20.19
CA ASP A 95 22.13 -0.07 20.75
C ASP A 95 22.68 -1.15 19.80
N HIS A 96 22.12 -1.27 18.59
CA HIS A 96 22.55 -2.29 17.64
C HIS A 96 23.94 -1.98 17.06
N PRO A 97 24.91 -2.92 17.07
CA PRO A 97 26.29 -2.68 16.61
C PRO A 97 26.41 -2.16 15.17
N LEU A 98 25.45 -2.47 14.31
CA LEU A 98 25.43 -2.02 12.92
C LEU A 98 24.87 -0.60 12.73
N ARG A 99 24.25 0.01 13.74
CA ARG A 99 23.61 1.35 13.64
C ARG A 99 24.59 2.52 13.79
N ILE A 100 25.87 2.26 14.03
CA ILE A 100 26.87 3.28 14.39
C ILE A 100 27.03 4.30 13.25
N GLY A 101 26.68 5.57 13.52
CA GLY A 101 27.03 6.72 12.66
C GLY A 101 25.88 7.47 11.97
N TYR A 102 24.61 7.11 12.18
CA TYR A 102 23.47 7.76 11.51
C TYR A 102 22.53 8.53 12.46
N SER A 103 22.12 9.73 12.05
CA SER A 103 21.10 10.56 12.73
C SER A 103 19.69 9.95 12.62
N ILE A 104 18.80 10.35 13.54
CA ILE A 104 17.44 9.83 13.77
C ILE A 104 16.68 9.51 12.46
N PRO A 105 16.12 8.30 12.30
CA PRO A 105 15.50 7.90 11.03
C PRO A 105 14.14 8.57 10.83
N ILE A 106 13.87 8.97 9.59
CA ILE A 106 12.49 9.09 9.09
C ILE A 106 11.95 7.66 8.97
N PRO A 107 10.85 7.28 9.62
CA PRO A 107 10.34 5.91 9.54
C PRO A 107 9.92 5.58 8.09
N CYS A 108 10.63 4.70 7.38
CA CYS A 108 10.17 4.10 6.11
C CYS A 108 9.51 2.75 6.43
N PRO A 109 8.25 2.53 6.02
CA PRO A 109 7.50 1.31 6.31
C PRO A 109 7.97 0.08 5.51
N MET A 110 8.89 0.23 4.54
CA MET A 110 9.47 -0.93 3.81
C MET A 110 10.29 -1.88 4.71
N THR A 111 10.58 -1.50 5.96
CA THR A 111 11.24 -2.39 6.94
C THR A 111 10.27 -3.13 7.85
N MET A 112 8.95 -3.05 7.63
CA MET A 112 7.94 -3.71 8.46
C MET A 112 7.11 -4.73 7.64
N ILE A 113 7.77 -5.44 6.73
CA ILE A 113 7.31 -6.72 6.22
C ILE A 113 8.47 -7.69 6.46
N ASP A 114 8.65 -8.06 7.73
CA ASP A 114 9.46 -9.22 8.07
C ASP A 114 8.77 -10.46 7.48
N TYR A 115 9.50 -11.20 6.64
CA TYR A 115 9.18 -12.59 6.33
C TYR A 115 9.54 -13.50 7.51
#